data_AF-X6N0F0-F1
#
_entry.id   AF-X6N0F0-F1
#
_cell.length_a   1.000
_cell.length_b   1.000
_cell.length_c   1.000
_cell.angle_alpha   90.00
_cell.angle_beta   90.00
_cell.angle_gamma   90.00
#
_symmetry.space_group_name_H-M   'P 1'
#
loop_
_entity.id
_entity.type
_entity.pdbx_description
1 polymer ?
#
loop_
_entity_poly.entity_id
_entity_poly.type
_entity_poly.pdbx_seq_one_letter_code
_entity_poly.pdbx_strand_id
1 'polypeptide(L)'
;MIHLSQEDIPFHVIVHSWLSKQPIAPAMQTQVQGWMHDIFLKAVHLLHQQMINSNEPIFVIRTTIIGLLRSSLCHLDMDNFSDMNKINKKEFVVQCIRGLTCNLTYKFKQQLALEILKLSEETVSNGLNRDNIGCIYFDPQHNAIRHYDNVALSKQHQDILSKLYTDQVLDVDNIPMIMYVMKLNIKIKIHICIRHIKKNYTYN
;
A
#
# COMPACT_ATOMS: atom_id res chain seq x y z
N MET A 1 -31.13 -14.61 -18.25
CA MET A 1 -29.84 -14.74 -17.56
C MET A 1 -29.21 -13.37 -17.48
N ILE A 2 -28.89 -12.88 -16.29
CA ILE A 2 -28.24 -11.56 -16.11
C ILE A 2 -26.73 -11.79 -16.04
N HIS A 3 -25.97 -11.09 -16.88
CA HIS A 3 -24.51 -11.11 -16.87
C HIS A 3 -24.01 -9.77 -16.34
N LEU A 4 -23.11 -9.80 -15.35
CA LEU A 4 -22.46 -8.63 -14.79
C LEU A 4 -20.98 -8.69 -15.17
N SER A 5 -20.53 -7.73 -15.98
CA SER A 5 -19.15 -7.65 -16.41
C SER A 5 -18.28 -6.99 -15.33
N GLN A 6 -16.97 -7.25 -15.35
CA GLN A 6 -16.02 -6.53 -14.50
C GLN A 6 -15.78 -5.09 -14.98
N GLU A 7 -16.13 -4.78 -16.23
CA GLU A 7 -15.98 -3.45 -16.82
C GLU A 7 -17.01 -2.46 -16.27
N ASP A 8 -18.16 -2.96 -15.81
CA ASP A 8 -19.28 -2.15 -15.32
C ASP A 8 -19.17 -1.74 -13.84
N ILE A 9 -18.03 -1.96 -13.17
CA ILE A 9 -17.92 -1.73 -11.73
C ILE A 9 -17.76 -0.22 -11.43
N PRO A 10 -18.73 0.42 -10.75
CA PRO A 10 -18.68 1.85 -10.49
C PRO A 10 -17.78 2.16 -9.27
N PHE A 11 -16.45 2.13 -9.46
CA PHE A 11 -15.47 2.35 -8.39
C PHE A 11 -15.72 3.65 -7.62
N HIS A 12 -16.10 4.72 -8.32
CA HIS A 12 -16.39 6.02 -7.76
C HIS A 12 -17.55 5.97 -6.74
N VAL A 13 -18.60 5.17 -6.98
CA VAL A 13 -19.74 5.02 -6.06
C VAL A 13 -19.30 4.31 -4.78
N ILE A 14 -18.48 3.26 -4.91
CA ILE A 14 -17.96 2.50 -3.77
C ILE A 14 -17.11 3.41 -2.88
N VAL A 15 -16.18 4.15 -3.49
CA VAL A 15 -15.30 5.08 -2.78
C VAL A 15 -16.09 6.21 -2.14
N HIS A 16 -17.07 6.78 -2.84
CA HIS A 16 -17.92 7.83 -2.29
C HIS A 16 -18.76 7.33 -1.10
N SER A 17 -19.34 6.13 -1.20
CA SER A 17 -20.08 5.51 -0.10
C SER A 17 -19.18 5.14 1.08
N TRP A 18 -17.91 4.86 0.86
CA TRP A 18 -16.96 4.64 1.94
C TRP A 18 -16.60 5.97 2.62
N LEU A 19 -16.29 7.01 1.83
CA LEU A 19 -15.96 8.35 2.32
C LEU A 19 -17.06 8.94 3.20
N SER A 20 -18.34 8.75 2.85
CA SER A 20 -19.47 9.26 3.63
C SER A 20 -19.62 8.63 5.01
N LYS A 21 -18.94 7.50 5.27
CA LYS A 21 -18.95 6.78 6.55
C LYS A 21 -17.73 7.09 7.40
N GLN A 22 -16.75 7.83 6.88
CA GLN A 22 -15.51 8.10 7.58
C GLN A 22 -15.69 9.24 8.59
N PRO A 23 -15.09 9.16 9.79
CA PRO A 23 -15.15 10.21 10.81
C PRO A 23 -14.20 11.38 10.48
N ILE A 24 -14.34 11.99 9.30
CA ILE A 24 -13.49 13.09 8.84
C ILE A 24 -14.05 14.42 9.34
N ALA A 25 -13.20 15.27 9.91
CA ALA A 25 -13.58 16.63 10.28
C ALA A 25 -14.10 17.40 9.04
N PRO A 26 -15.19 18.19 9.13
CA PRO A 26 -15.79 18.87 7.97
C PRO A 26 -14.79 19.73 7.17
N ALA A 27 -13.83 20.35 7.85
CA ALA A 27 -12.78 21.15 7.21
C ALA A 27 -11.86 20.34 6.28
N MET A 28 -11.74 19.02 6.49
CA MET A 28 -10.86 18.14 5.72
C MET A 28 -11.59 17.30 4.68
N GLN A 29 -12.92 17.22 4.73
CA GLN A 29 -13.71 16.36 3.85
C GLN A 29 -13.45 16.66 2.36
N THR A 30 -13.48 17.93 1.97
CA THR A 30 -13.23 18.36 0.57
C THR A 30 -11.81 18.00 0.12
N GLN A 31 -10.82 18.18 1.00
CA GLN A 31 -9.42 17.91 0.68
C GLN A 31 -9.16 16.41 0.50
N VAL A 32 -9.68 15.57 1.41
CA VAL A 32 -9.59 14.11 1.33
C VAL A 32 -10.34 13.59 0.10
N GLN A 33 -11.52 14.15 -0.19
CA GLN A 33 -12.27 13.81 -1.39
C GLN A 33 -11.48 14.12 -2.67
N GLY A 34 -10.80 15.27 -2.71
CA GLY A 34 -9.88 15.62 -3.80
C GLY A 34 -8.77 14.58 -3.95
N TRP A 35 -8.09 14.21 -2.87
CA TRP A 35 -7.03 13.20 -2.93
C TRP A 35 -7.53 11.80 -3.31
N MET A 36 -8.71 11.41 -2.85
CA MET A 36 -9.34 10.16 -3.27
C MET A 36 -9.61 10.14 -4.77
N HIS A 37 -10.03 11.28 -5.34
CA HIS A 37 -10.26 11.38 -6.78
C HIS A 37 -8.95 11.41 -7.57
N ASP A 38 -8.02 12.28 -7.18
CA ASP A 38 -6.83 12.58 -7.96
C ASP A 38 -5.72 11.54 -7.82
N ILE A 39 -5.67 10.84 -6.69
CA ILE A 39 -4.61 9.87 -6.40
C ILE A 39 -5.20 8.46 -6.40
N PHE A 40 -6.14 8.18 -5.49
CA PHE A 40 -6.62 6.81 -5.28
C PHE A 40 -7.41 6.25 -6.46
N LEU A 41 -8.43 6.95 -6.95
CA LEU A 41 -9.27 6.48 -8.06
C LEU A 41 -8.48 6.38 -9.38
N LYS A 42 -7.57 7.33 -9.65
CA LYS A 42 -6.67 7.23 -10.81
C LYS A 42 -5.74 6.00 -10.69
N ALA A 43 -5.17 5.73 -9.52
CA ALA A 43 -4.34 4.55 -9.30
C ALA A 43 -5.13 3.23 -9.45
N VAL A 44 -6.37 3.17 -8.94
CA VAL A 44 -7.27 2.02 -9.15
C VAL A 44 -7.57 1.83 -10.63
N HIS A 45 -7.85 2.91 -11.37
CA HIS A 45 -8.13 2.82 -12.80
C HIS A 45 -6.93 2.30 -13.60
N LEU A 46 -5.71 2.79 -13.30
CA LEU A 46 -4.48 2.29 -13.90
C LEU A 46 -4.29 0.79 -13.64
N LEU A 47 -4.50 0.35 -12.40
CA LEU A 47 -4.39 -1.06 -12.05
C LEU A 47 -5.46 -1.91 -12.75
N HIS A 48 -6.70 -1.42 -12.84
CA HIS A 48 -7.78 -2.12 -13.54
C HIS A 48 -7.48 -2.27 -15.04
N GLN A 49 -6.96 -1.21 -15.68
CA GLN A 49 -6.48 -1.29 -17.06
C GLN A 49 -5.35 -2.32 -17.23
N GLN A 50 -4.41 -2.37 -16.28
CA GLN A 50 -3.36 -3.40 -16.30
C GLN A 50 -3.94 -4.81 -16.18
N MET A 51 -4.96 -5.02 -15.35
CA MET A 51 -5.65 -6.31 -15.21
C MET A 51 -6.32 -6.79 -16.49
N ILE A 52 -6.88 -5.87 -17.28
CA ILE A 52 -7.54 -6.20 -18.54
C ILE A 52 -6.51 -6.47 -19.65
N ASN A 53 -5.43 -5.69 -19.68
CA ASN A 53 -4.49 -5.68 -20.82
C ASN A 53 -3.29 -6.64 -20.65
N SER A 54 -3.03 -7.13 -19.44
CA SER A 54 -1.85 -7.96 -19.16
C SER A 54 -2.19 -9.45 -19.15
N ASN A 55 -1.36 -10.24 -19.82
CA ASN A 55 -1.36 -11.70 -19.71
C ASN A 55 -0.54 -12.20 -18.52
N GLU A 56 0.15 -11.32 -17.78
CA GLU A 56 0.98 -11.67 -16.63
C GLU A 56 0.17 -11.67 -15.32
N PRO A 57 0.52 -12.52 -14.34
CA PRO A 57 -0.12 -12.50 -13.02
C PRO A 57 0.23 -11.21 -12.27
N ILE A 58 -0.75 -10.33 -12.12
CA ILE A 58 -0.62 -9.06 -11.38
C ILE A 58 -0.65 -9.29 -9.87
N PHE A 59 -1.48 -10.22 -9.42
CA PHE A 59 -1.70 -10.50 -8.01
C PHE A 59 -0.93 -11.72 -7.53
N VAL A 60 -0.40 -11.66 -6.31
CA VAL A 60 0.20 -12.82 -5.63
C VAL A 60 -0.89 -13.82 -5.24
N ILE A 61 -2.05 -13.32 -4.80
CA ILE A 61 -3.23 -14.10 -4.47
C ILE A 61 -4.40 -13.64 -5.34
N ARG A 62 -5.06 -14.58 -6.03
CA ARG A 62 -6.19 -14.27 -6.90
C ARG A 62 -7.31 -13.56 -6.12
N THR A 63 -7.58 -12.31 -6.48
CA THR A 63 -8.56 -11.45 -5.80
C THR A 63 -9.34 -10.66 -6.84
N THR A 64 -10.61 -10.39 -6.58
CA THR A 64 -11.41 -9.50 -7.43
C THR A 64 -10.99 -8.05 -7.22
N ILE A 65 -11.25 -7.17 -8.20
CA ILE A 65 -10.96 -5.73 -8.03
C ILE A 65 -11.71 -5.12 -6.83
N ILE A 66 -12.91 -5.61 -6.51
CA ILE A 66 -13.67 -5.21 -5.32
C ILE A 66 -12.97 -5.67 -4.04
N GLY A 67 -12.44 -6.90 -4.01
CA GLY A 67 -11.67 -7.41 -2.88
C GLY A 67 -10.41 -6.57 -2.63
N LEU A 68 -9.72 -6.18 -3.71
CA LEU A 68 -8.59 -5.26 -3.62
C LEU A 68 -9.02 -3.89 -3.08
N LEU A 69 -10.04 -3.28 -3.69
CA LEU A 69 -10.56 -1.97 -3.26
C LEU A 69 -10.91 -1.96 -1.78
N ARG A 70 -11.61 -3.00 -1.29
CA ARG A 70 -11.94 -3.14 0.12
C ARG A 70 -10.68 -3.21 0.98
N SER A 71 -9.71 -4.04 0.59
CA SER A 71 -8.42 -4.15 1.29
C SER A 71 -7.69 -2.80 1.33
N SER A 72 -7.68 -2.07 0.22
CA SER A 72 -6.99 -0.78 0.12
C SER A 72 -7.67 0.31 0.96
N LEU A 73 -9.01 0.35 0.96
CA LEU A 73 -9.78 1.30 1.77
C LEU A 73 -9.61 1.04 3.27
N CYS A 74 -9.40 -0.21 3.70
CA CYS A 74 -9.06 -0.51 5.10
C CYS A 74 -7.74 0.13 5.56
N HIS A 75 -6.77 0.33 4.66
CA HIS A 75 -5.54 1.05 4.99
C HIS A 75 -5.72 2.57 5.05
N LEU A 76 -6.74 3.08 4.37
CA LEU A 76 -7.13 4.49 4.36
C LEU A 76 -8.15 4.83 5.45
N ASP A 77 -8.52 3.88 6.29
CA ASP A 77 -9.42 4.14 7.42
C ASP A 77 -8.83 5.27 8.28
N MET A 78 -9.68 6.25 8.62
CA MET A 78 -9.22 7.50 9.23
C MET A 78 -8.61 7.27 10.61
N ASP A 79 -9.05 6.23 11.30
CA ASP A 79 -8.49 5.80 12.58
C ASP A 79 -7.00 5.39 12.48
N ASN A 80 -6.48 5.12 11.28
CA ASN A 80 -5.08 4.77 11.05
C ASN A 80 -4.16 5.99 10.87
N PHE A 81 -4.70 7.20 10.80
CA PHE A 81 -3.91 8.41 10.61
C PHE A 81 -3.39 8.95 11.94
N SER A 82 -2.19 9.53 11.91
CA SER A 82 -1.52 10.07 13.09
C SER A 82 -2.29 11.18 13.80
N ASP A 83 -3.08 11.97 13.05
CA ASP A 83 -4.00 12.98 13.58
C ASP A 83 -5.29 13.01 12.75
N MET A 84 -6.40 12.57 13.34
CA MET A 84 -7.73 12.56 12.74
C MET A 84 -8.24 13.96 12.37
N ASN A 85 -7.76 15.01 13.04
CA ASN A 85 -8.15 16.39 12.76
C ASN A 85 -7.30 17.03 11.65
N LYS A 86 -6.15 16.43 11.32
CA LYS A 86 -5.20 16.97 10.34
C LYS A 86 -4.53 15.88 9.53
N ILE A 87 -5.28 15.37 8.56
CA ILE A 87 -4.81 14.34 7.64
C ILE A 87 -3.73 14.94 6.73
N ASN A 88 -2.55 14.34 6.74
CA ASN A 88 -1.44 14.78 5.91
C ASN A 88 -1.47 14.10 4.53
N LYS A 89 -1.23 14.86 3.45
CA LYS A 89 -1.16 14.33 2.08
C LYS A 89 -0.12 13.22 1.97
N LYS A 90 1.05 13.40 2.58
CA LYS A 90 2.14 12.43 2.55
C LYS A 90 1.76 11.12 3.25
N GLU A 91 1.06 11.23 4.38
CA GLU A 91 0.54 10.06 5.10
C GLU A 91 -0.51 9.33 4.26
N PHE A 92 -1.45 10.09 3.66
CA PHE A 92 -2.46 9.55 2.76
C PHE A 92 -1.84 8.79 1.58
N VAL A 93 -0.81 9.36 0.95
CA VAL A 93 -0.07 8.73 -0.16
C VAL A 93 0.57 7.42 0.28
N VAL A 94 1.23 7.40 1.44
CA VAL A 94 1.86 6.18 1.98
C VAL A 94 0.81 5.10 2.26
N GLN A 95 -0.32 5.44 2.86
CA GLN A 95 -1.39 4.48 3.13
C GLN A 95 -2.07 3.98 1.84
N CYS A 96 -2.22 4.85 0.85
CA CYS A 96 -2.71 4.50 -0.49
C CYS A 96 -1.79 3.47 -1.16
N ILE A 97 -0.47 3.71 -1.14
CA ILE A 97 0.53 2.78 -1.68
C ILE A 97 0.46 1.44 -0.94
N ARG A 98 0.40 1.45 0.39
CA ARG A 98 0.30 0.22 1.19
C ARG A 98 -0.94 -0.58 0.86
N GLY A 99 -2.09 0.10 0.75
CA GLY A 99 -3.37 -0.53 0.50
C GLY A 99 -3.51 -1.10 -0.91
N LEU A 100 -3.10 -0.38 -1.95
CA LEU A 100 -3.26 -0.83 -3.33
C LEU A 100 -2.19 -1.85 -3.75
N THR A 101 -1.01 -1.80 -3.14
CA THR A 101 0.10 -2.67 -3.55
C THR A 101 0.24 -3.94 -2.70
N CYS A 102 -0.53 -4.11 -1.63
CA CYS A 102 -0.35 -5.19 -0.66
C CYS A 102 -0.35 -6.59 -1.31
N ASN A 103 -1.21 -6.80 -2.30
CA ASN A 103 -1.40 -8.07 -2.99
C ASN A 103 -0.79 -8.12 -4.41
N LEU A 104 -0.01 -7.10 -4.80
CA LEU A 104 0.62 -7.06 -6.12
C LEU A 104 1.96 -7.80 -6.11
N THR A 105 2.30 -8.41 -7.24
CA THR A 105 3.65 -8.94 -7.46
C THR A 105 4.67 -7.80 -7.42
N TYR A 106 5.94 -8.13 -7.20
CA TYR A 106 6.98 -7.14 -6.97
C TYR A 106 7.10 -6.11 -8.11
N LYS A 107 7.05 -6.58 -9.36
CA LYS A 107 7.11 -5.73 -10.57
C LYS A 107 5.99 -4.68 -10.57
N PHE A 108 4.73 -5.12 -10.46
CA PHE A 108 3.57 -4.21 -10.49
C PHE A 108 3.49 -3.32 -9.25
N LYS A 109 3.92 -3.81 -8.08
CA LYS A 109 4.05 -3.03 -6.85
C LYS A 109 4.94 -1.80 -7.03
N GLN A 110 6.13 -1.98 -7.60
CA GLN A 110 7.08 -0.88 -7.82
C GLN A 110 6.53 0.14 -8.83
N GLN A 111 5.93 -0.35 -9.91
CA GLN A 111 5.32 0.50 -10.94
C GLN A 111 4.18 1.34 -10.37
N LEU A 112 3.22 0.70 -9.68
CA LEU A 112 2.07 1.41 -9.13
C LEU A 112 2.48 2.39 -8.03
N ALA A 113 3.44 2.03 -7.17
CA ALA A 113 3.93 2.93 -6.14
C ALA A 113 4.60 4.19 -6.72
N LEU A 114 5.38 4.05 -7.80
CA LEU A 114 5.94 5.17 -8.55
C LEU A 114 4.86 6.06 -9.14
N GLU A 115 3.84 5.47 -9.78
CA GLU A 115 2.74 6.24 -10.35
C GLU A 115 1.94 6.99 -9.29
N ILE A 116 1.68 6.38 -8.13
CA ILE A 116 1.01 7.06 -7.01
C ILE A 116 1.83 8.25 -6.51
N LEU A 117 3.16 8.10 -6.36
CA LEU A 117 4.04 9.20 -5.98
C LEU A 117 3.98 10.34 -7.01
N LYS A 118 4.03 10.02 -8.31
CA LYS A 118 3.88 11.01 -9.39
C LYS A 118 2.54 11.73 -9.35
N LEU A 119 1.43 10.99 -9.22
CA LEU A 119 0.08 11.56 -9.11
C LEU A 119 -0.06 12.51 -7.91
N SER A 120 0.68 12.24 -6.84
CA SER A 120 0.68 13.06 -5.63
C SER A 120 1.67 14.23 -5.64
N GLU A 121 2.60 14.27 -6.60
CA GLU A 121 3.74 15.20 -6.64
C GLU A 121 4.66 15.11 -5.40
N GLU A 122 4.57 14.03 -4.63
CA GLU A 122 5.40 13.82 -3.44
C GLU A 122 6.71 13.12 -3.77
N THR A 123 7.76 13.41 -3.00
CA THR A 123 9.09 12.81 -3.16
C THR A 123 9.57 12.14 -1.88
N VAL A 124 10.44 11.14 -2.05
CA VAL A 124 11.05 10.41 -0.93
C VAL A 124 12.35 11.10 -0.52
N SER A 125 12.46 11.45 0.76
CA SER A 125 13.48 12.36 1.30
C SER A 125 14.92 11.81 1.26
N ASN A 126 15.10 10.48 1.27
CA ASN A 126 16.41 9.83 1.44
C ASN A 126 17.02 9.30 0.13
N GLY A 127 16.61 9.85 -1.01
CA GLY A 127 17.03 9.38 -2.33
C GLY A 127 16.27 8.12 -2.76
N LEU A 128 15.85 8.11 -4.03
CA LEU A 128 15.17 6.97 -4.64
C LEU A 128 16.16 5.82 -4.82
N ASN A 129 16.27 4.93 -3.85
CA ASN A 129 16.59 3.55 -4.18
C ASN A 129 15.34 3.00 -4.90
N ARG A 130 15.29 3.20 -6.23
CA ARG A 130 14.16 2.83 -7.11
C ARG A 130 13.77 1.37 -6.96
N ASP A 131 14.66 0.56 -6.42
CA ASP A 131 14.50 -0.86 -6.24
C ASP A 131 13.49 -1.20 -5.13
N ASN A 132 13.19 -0.34 -4.14
CA ASN A 132 12.33 -0.73 -2.99
C ASN A 132 11.27 0.28 -2.58
N ILE A 133 10.55 0.87 -3.55
CA ILE A 133 9.52 1.91 -3.29
C ILE A 133 8.32 1.35 -2.52
N GLY A 134 8.10 0.04 -2.53
CA GLY A 134 7.14 -0.63 -1.63
C GLY A 134 7.48 -0.55 -0.13
N CYS A 135 8.67 -0.10 0.24
CA CYS A 135 9.17 -0.04 1.62
C CYS A 135 9.28 1.41 2.13
N ILE A 136 8.23 2.21 1.94
CA ILE A 136 8.15 3.59 2.45
C ILE A 136 7.28 3.69 3.71
N TYR A 137 7.55 4.73 4.51
CA TYR A 137 6.74 5.12 5.64
C TYR A 137 6.64 6.64 5.75
N PHE A 138 5.57 7.10 6.39
CA PHE A 138 5.41 8.50 6.76
C PHE A 138 6.03 8.71 8.15
N ASP A 139 6.90 9.72 8.27
CA ASP A 139 7.46 10.18 9.53
C ASP A 139 6.68 11.42 10.02
N PRO A 140 5.84 11.29 11.06
CA PRO A 140 5.06 12.41 11.57
C PRO A 140 5.91 13.54 12.17
N GLN A 141 7.09 13.21 12.73
CA GLN A 141 7.94 14.21 13.40
C GLN A 141 8.57 15.17 12.39
N HIS A 142 8.98 14.64 11.24
CA HIS A 142 9.66 15.41 10.20
C HIS A 142 8.75 15.74 9.01
N ASN A 143 7.48 15.33 9.07
CA ASN A 143 6.50 15.49 7.98
C ASN A 143 7.07 15.06 6.62
N ALA A 144 7.63 13.86 6.58
CA ALA A 144 8.46 13.39 5.48
C ALA A 144 8.10 11.95 5.09
N ILE A 145 8.13 11.67 3.78
CA ILE A 145 8.12 10.28 3.30
C ILE A 145 9.55 9.78 3.34
N ARG A 146 9.76 8.68 4.07
CA ARG A 146 11.07 8.05 4.25
C ARG A 146 11.03 6.61 3.76
N HIS A 147 12.21 6.11 3.43
CA HIS A 147 12.42 4.71 3.09
C HIS A 147 12.85 3.96 4.35
N TYR A 148 12.41 2.72 4.51
CA TYR A 148 13.01 1.86 5.52
C TYR A 148 14.45 1.56 5.09
N ASP A 149 15.41 2.24 5.71
CA ASP A 149 16.82 1.91 5.52
C ASP A 149 17.01 0.43 5.78
N ASN A 150 17.59 -0.28 4.80
CA ASN A 150 17.97 -1.67 4.94
C ASN A 150 18.95 -1.78 6.12
N VAL A 151 18.43 -2.07 7.31
CA VAL A 151 19.24 -2.70 8.36
C VAL A 151 19.69 -4.00 7.73
N ALA A 152 20.98 -4.08 7.36
CA ALA A 152 21.60 -5.22 6.70
C ALA A 152 20.99 -6.54 7.19
N LEU A 153 20.02 -7.05 6.44
CA LEU A 153 19.46 -8.37 6.68
C LEU A 153 20.63 -9.32 6.43
N SER A 154 20.96 -10.19 7.39
CA SER A 154 21.98 -11.20 7.19
C SER A 154 21.67 -11.95 5.88
N LYS A 155 22.69 -12.29 5.08
CA LYS A 155 22.54 -12.91 3.74
C LYS A 155 21.48 -14.03 3.71
N GLN A 156 21.39 -14.79 4.79
CA GLN A 156 20.40 -15.86 5.00
C GLN A 156 18.93 -15.41 4.90
N HIS A 157 18.58 -14.20 5.34
CA HIS A 157 17.22 -13.66 5.21
C HIS A 157 16.94 -13.11 3.81
N GLN A 158 17.98 -12.60 3.12
CA GLN A 158 17.86 -12.17 1.72
C GLN A 158 17.57 -13.37 0.80
N ASP A 159 18.20 -14.52 1.05
CA ASP A 159 17.96 -15.78 0.31
C ASP A 159 16.56 -16.36 0.56
N ILE A 160 15.96 -16.13 1.73
CA ILE A 160 14.59 -16.57 2.02
C ILE A 160 13.58 -15.67 1.32
N LEU A 161 13.81 -14.36 1.31
CA LEU A 161 12.95 -13.41 0.59
C LEU A 161 13.02 -13.64 -0.92
N SER A 162 14.21 -13.85 -1.49
CA SER A 162 14.35 -14.13 -2.92
C SER A 162 13.60 -15.40 -3.35
N LYS A 163 13.56 -16.44 -2.50
CA LYS A 163 12.78 -17.66 -2.72
C LYS A 163 11.27 -17.49 -2.51
N LEU A 164 10.83 -16.49 -1.74
CA LEU A 164 9.41 -16.17 -1.54
C LEU A 164 8.86 -15.21 -2.60
N TYR A 165 9.73 -14.43 -3.23
CA TYR A 165 9.39 -13.49 -4.31
C TYR A 165 9.54 -14.06 -5.72
N THR A 166 9.97 -15.32 -5.88
CA THR A 166 9.87 -16.02 -7.17
C THR A 166 8.41 -16.32 -7.47
N ASP A 167 7.78 -15.44 -8.27
CA ASP A 167 6.57 -15.48 -9.14
C ASP A 167 5.58 -16.68 -9.11
N GLN A 168 5.53 -17.47 -8.04
CA GLN A 168 4.55 -18.53 -7.86
C GLN A 168 3.32 -17.93 -7.18
N VAL A 169 2.21 -17.91 -7.93
CA VAL A 169 0.87 -17.61 -7.40
C VAL A 169 0.60 -18.59 -6.27
N LEU A 170 0.40 -18.08 -5.05
CA LEU A 170 0.10 -18.92 -3.90
C LEU A 170 -1.36 -19.36 -3.98
N ASP A 171 -1.57 -20.67 -4.09
CA ASP A 171 -2.91 -21.26 -4.12
C ASP A 171 -3.58 -21.12 -2.74
N VAL A 172 -4.88 -20.79 -2.75
CA VAL A 172 -5.63 -20.36 -1.55
C VAL A 172 -5.73 -21.49 -0.50
N ASP A 173 -5.55 -22.74 -0.92
CA ASP A 173 -5.60 -23.92 -0.07
C ASP A 173 -4.36 -24.08 0.82
N ASN A 174 -3.31 -23.27 0.61
CA ASN A 174 -2.06 -23.32 1.39
C ASN A 174 -2.01 -22.24 2.49
N ILE A 175 -3.10 -22.13 3.26
CA ILE A 175 -3.29 -21.22 4.41
C ILE A 175 -2.06 -21.19 5.37
N PRO A 176 -1.38 -22.32 5.70
CA PRO A 176 -0.22 -22.29 6.59
C PRO A 176 0.96 -21.46 6.04
N MET A 177 1.18 -21.50 4.72
CA MET A 177 2.28 -20.79 4.07
C MET A 177 1.99 -19.28 3.99
N ILE A 178 0.73 -18.91 3.70
CA ILE A 178 0.27 -17.52 3.69
C ILE A 178 0.40 -16.92 5.10
N MET A 179 -0.03 -17.64 6.14
CA MET A 179 0.15 -17.23 7.54
C MET A 179 1.62 -17.12 7.94
N TYR A 180 2.50 -17.99 7.43
CA TYR A 180 3.94 -17.95 7.70
C TYR A 180 4.60 -16.73 7.06
N VAL A 181 4.28 -16.42 5.79
CA VAL A 181 4.76 -15.22 5.09
C VAL A 181 4.24 -13.95 5.77
N MET A 182 2.96 -13.91 6.15
CA MET A 182 2.42 -12.78 6.90
C MET A 182 3.08 -12.63 8.27
N LYS A 183 3.27 -13.71 9.04
CA LYS A 183 3.96 -13.68 10.34
C LYS A 183 5.43 -13.26 10.20
N LEU A 184 6.12 -13.67 9.15
CA LEU A 184 7.50 -13.24 8.86
C LEU A 184 7.56 -11.77 8.48
N ASN A 185 6.67 -11.31 7.60
CA ASN A 185 6.60 -9.90 7.22
C ASN A 185 6.28 -9.01 8.43
N ILE A 186 5.36 -9.46 9.29
CA ILE A 186 5.02 -8.80 10.56
C ILE A 186 6.20 -8.82 11.52
N LYS A 187 6.89 -9.96 11.72
CA LYS A 187 8.07 -10.05 12.59
C LYS A 187 9.21 -9.19 12.10
N ILE A 188 9.48 -9.15 10.79
CA ILE A 188 10.53 -8.32 10.19
C ILE A 188 10.17 -6.84 10.36
N LYS A 189 8.94 -6.44 10.06
CA LYS A 189 8.47 -5.06 10.28
C LYS A 189 8.52 -4.65 11.76
N ILE A 190 8.08 -5.51 12.67
CA ILE A 190 8.15 -5.27 14.12
C ILE A 190 9.61 -5.17 14.58
N HIS A 191 10.50 -6.03 14.10
CA HIS A 191 11.92 -5.99 14.49
C HIS A 191 12.64 -4.74 13.97
N ILE A 192 12.30 -4.29 12.75
CA ILE A 192 12.79 -3.03 12.16
C ILE A 192 12.24 -1.84 12.96
N CYS A 193 10.94 -1.82 13.28
CA CYS A 193 10.33 -0.78 14.10
C CYS A 193 10.92 -0.73 15.52
N ILE A 194 11.10 -1.86 16.21
CA ILE A 194 11.68 -1.92 17.57
C ILE A 194 13.14 -1.44 17.59
N ARG A 195 13.95 -1.79 16.57
CA ARG A 195 15.33 -1.30 16.48
C ARG A 195 15.41 0.19 16.16
N HIS A 196 14.49 0.71 15.35
CA HIS A 196 14.44 2.15 15.05
C HIS A 196 14.02 2.97 16.28
N ILE A 197 13.10 2.45 17.09
CA ILE A 197 12.74 3.03 18.40
C ILE A 197 13.95 2.99 19.33
N LYS A 198 14.67 1.86 19.45
CA LYS A 198 15.86 1.79 20.31
C LYS A 198 16.97 2.77 19.91
N LYS A 199 17.23 2.98 18.61
CA LYS A 199 18.26 3.94 18.14
C LYS A 199 17.90 5.40 18.43
N ASN A 200 16.61 5.75 18.40
CA ASN A 200 16.16 7.13 18.63
C ASN A 200 15.97 7.46 20.12
N TYR A 201 15.98 6.46 21.01
CA TYR A 201 15.84 6.65 22.47
C TYR A 201 17.13 6.33 23.27
N THR A 202 18.27 6.11 22.61
CA THR A 202 19.58 5.97 23.28
C THR A 202 20.42 7.25 23.20
N TYR A 203 19.80 8.40 23.46
CA TYR A 203 20.48 9.62 23.88
C TYR A 203 19.76 10.16 25.12
N ASN A 204 20.13 9.61 26.27
CA ASN A 204 20.06 10.20 27.60
C ASN A 204 21.23 9.61 28.39
#